data_AF-A0A7X9ZI82-F1
#
_entry.id   AF-A0A7X9ZI82-F1
#
_cell.length_a   1.000
_cell.length_b   1.000
_cell.length_c   1.000
_cell.angle_alpha   90.00
_cell.angle_beta   90.00
_cell.angle_gamma   90.00
#
_symmetry.space_group_name_H-M   'P 1'
#
loop_
_entity.id
_entity.type
_entity.pdbx_description
1 polymer ?
#
loop_
_entity_poly.entity_id
_entity_poly.type
_entity_poly.pdbx_seq_one_letter_code
_entity_poly.pdbx_strand_id
1 'polypeptide(L)'
;MTHNIFIIIALIIVVASMLAMLVRVILGPSLADRVVALDAIGLQLMAVIALFSILLNIKYMLVVILMVGILAFLGTAVFSKFMDEGKVIKHDNNDHH
;
A
#
# COMPACT_ATOMS: atom_id res chain seq x y z
N MET A 1 0.39 0.73 31.10
CA MET A 1 1.84 0.43 31.04
C MET A 1 2.12 -0.75 30.12
N THR A 2 1.64 -1.97 30.40
CA THR A 2 1.90 -3.17 29.58
C THR A 2 1.40 -3.09 28.14
N HIS A 3 0.18 -2.60 27.91
CA HIS A 3 -0.41 -2.47 26.56
C HIS A 3 0.44 -1.62 25.60
N ASN A 4 1.00 -0.51 26.10
CA ASN A 4 1.82 0.38 25.28
C ASN A 4 3.14 -0.28 24.87
N ILE A 5 3.71 -1.15 25.70
CA ILE A 5 4.93 -1.88 25.38
C ILE A 5 4.67 -2.83 24.20
N PHE A 6 3.55 -3.56 24.20
CA PHE A 6 3.17 -4.42 23.08
C PHE A 6 3.00 -3.64 21.78
N ILE A 7 2.36 -2.47 21.83
CA ILE A 7 2.16 -1.60 20.66
C ILE A 7 3.50 -1.08 20.13
N ILE A 8 4.43 -0.66 21.01
CA ILE A 8 5.75 -0.18 20.61
C ILE A 8 6.57 -1.30 19.94
N ILE A 9 6.55 -2.51 20.51
CA ILE A 9 7.21 -3.67 19.91
C ILE A 9 6.62 -3.97 18.52
N ALA A 10 5.29 -3.98 18.41
CA ALA A 10 4.61 -4.17 17.13
C ALA A 10 5.01 -3.08 16.11
N LEU A 11 5.08 -1.82 16.54
CA LEU A 11 5.47 -0.70 15.70
C LEU A 11 6.91 -0.85 15.17
N ILE A 12 7.84 -1.28 16.03
CA ILE A 12 9.25 -1.52 15.64
C ILE A 12 9.31 -2.63 14.57
N ILE A 13 8.59 -3.73 14.77
CA ILE A 13 8.54 -4.84 13.80
C ILE A 13 7.93 -4.37 12.47
N VAL A 14 6.85 -3.59 12.54
CA VAL A 14 6.18 -3.06 11.35
C VAL A 14 7.09 -2.12 10.58
N VAL A 15 7.79 -1.19 11.25
CA VAL A 15 8.73 -0.27 10.60
C VAL A 15 9.92 -1.04 10.00
N ALA A 16 10.46 -2.02 10.71
CA ALA A 16 11.55 -2.85 10.19
C ALA A 16 11.12 -3.64 8.93
N SER A 17 9.90 -4.20 8.93
CA SER A 17 9.32 -4.86 7.76
C SER A 17 9.07 -3.88 6.61
N MET A 18 8.66 -2.64 6.90
CA MET A 18 8.49 -1.60 5.87
C MET A 18 9.81 -1.27 5.16
N LEU A 19 10.91 -1.18 5.92
CA LEU A 19 12.25 -0.98 5.35
C LEU A 19 12.67 -2.15 4.46
N ALA A 20 12.38 -3.39 4.87
CA ALA A 20 12.65 -4.56 4.04
C ALA A 20 11.85 -4.54 2.72
N MET A 21 10.58 -4.11 2.75
CA MET A 21 9.76 -3.94 1.54
C MET A 21 10.30 -2.84 0.62
N LEU A 22 10.76 -1.71 1.17
CA LEU A 22 11.40 -0.65 0.39
C LEU A 22 12.64 -1.16 -0.36
N VAL A 23 13.47 -1.96 0.31
CA VAL A 23 14.64 -2.61 -0.31
C VAL A 23 14.20 -3.51 -1.47
N ARG A 24 13.12 -4.29 -1.29
CA ARG A 24 12.57 -5.16 -2.35
C ARG A 24 12.01 -4.39 -3.54
N VAL A 25 11.39 -3.22 -3.33
CA VAL A 25 10.91 -2.36 -4.43
C VAL A 25 12.07 -1.88 -5.31
N ILE A 26 13.22 -1.56 -4.72
CA ILE A 26 14.39 -1.06 -5.46
C ILE A 26 15.13 -2.20 -6.18
N LEU A 27 15.37 -3.31 -5.47
CA LEU A 27 16.15 -4.45 -5.97
C LEU A 27 15.31 -5.49 -6.73
N GLY A 28 14.00 -5.31 -6.83
CA GLY A 28 13.10 -6.26 -7.48
C GLY A 28 13.52 -6.54 -8.93
N PRO A 29 13.65 -7.81 -9.35
CA PRO A 29 14.14 -8.18 -10.69
C PRO A 29 13.10 -7.94 -11.79
N SER A 30 11.81 -8.14 -11.49
CA SER A 30 10.69 -7.92 -12.42
C SER A 30 9.88 -6.68 -12.04
N LEU A 31 9.32 -5.99 -13.04
CA LEU A 31 8.39 -4.87 -12.81
C LEU A 31 7.18 -5.30 -11.98
N ALA A 32 6.65 -6.50 -12.22
CA ALA A 32 5.55 -7.05 -11.44
C ALA A 32 5.91 -7.23 -9.96
N ASP A 33 7.12 -7.72 -9.66
CA ASP A 33 7.63 -7.88 -8.29
C ASP A 33 7.71 -6.53 -7.56
N ARG A 34 8.11 -5.47 -8.27
CA ARG A 34 8.18 -4.10 -7.72
C ARG A 34 6.80 -3.53 -7.42
N VAL A 35 5.83 -3.75 -8.31
CA VAL A 35 4.44 -3.29 -8.12
C VAL A 35 3.80 -4.00 -6.92
N VAL A 36 3.98 -5.32 -6.80
CA VAL A 36 3.46 -6.08 -5.64
C VAL A 36 4.14 -5.63 -4.34
N ALA A 37 5.45 -5.38 -4.37
CA ALA A 37 6.16 -4.85 -3.20
C ALA A 37 5.68 -3.43 -2.83
N LEU A 38 5.32 -2.60 -3.81
CA LEU A 38 4.74 -1.27 -3.59
C LEU A 38 3.35 -1.37 -2.93
N ASP A 39 2.50 -2.29 -3.38
CA ASP A 39 1.19 -2.56 -2.78
C ASP A 39 1.31 -3.01 -1.32
N ALA A 40 2.30 -3.88 -1.04
CA ALA A 40 2.62 -4.33 0.31
C ALA A 40 3.07 -3.17 1.24
N ILE A 41 3.75 -2.15 0.70
CA ILE A 41 4.08 -0.93 1.46
C ILE A 41 2.81 -0.17 1.85
N GLY A 42 1.80 -0.14 0.97
CA GLY A 42 0.48 0.43 1.28
C GLY A 42 -0.18 -0.23 2.49
N LEU A 43 -0.18 -1.56 2.54
CA LEU A 43 -0.65 -2.33 3.71
C LEU A 43 0.19 -2.04 4.96
N GLN A 44 1.50 -1.93 4.82
CA GLN A 44 2.38 -1.61 5.94
C GLN A 44 2.10 -0.21 6.50
N LEU A 45 1.80 0.75 5.63
CA LEU A 45 1.40 2.11 6.02
C LEU A 45 0.07 2.09 6.77
N MET A 46 -0.91 1.30 6.31
CA MET A 46 -2.17 1.09 7.02
C MET A 46 -1.96 0.52 8.43
N ALA A 47 -1.05 -0.45 8.58
CA ALA A 47 -0.72 -1.03 9.88
C ALA A 47 -0.07 -0.01 10.83
N VAL A 48 0.86 0.83 10.34
CA VAL A 48 1.45 1.93 11.11
C VAL A 48 0.36 2.90 11.58
N ILE A 49 -0.52 3.34 10.68
CA ILE A 49 -1.61 4.28 11.00
C ILE A 49 -2.56 3.67 12.04
N ALA A 50 -2.87 2.37 11.93
CA ALA A 50 -3.71 1.67 12.90
C ALA A 50 -3.07 1.63 14.31
N LEU A 51 -1.78 1.31 14.39
CA LEU A 51 -1.06 1.28 15.66
C LEU A 51 -0.94 2.69 16.28
N PHE A 52 -0.67 3.71 15.46
CA PHE A 52 -0.65 5.11 15.91
C PHE A 52 -2.02 5.58 16.39
N SER A 53 -3.11 5.18 15.72
CA SER A 53 -4.48 5.48 16.13
C SER A 53 -4.77 4.99 17.55
N ILE A 54 -4.31 3.79 17.89
CA ILE A 54 -4.44 3.22 19.25
C ILE A 54 -3.59 4.01 20.24
N LEU A 55 -2.34 4.33 19.87
CA LEU A 55 -1.41 5.04 20.75
C LEU A 55 -1.86 6.47 21.07
N LEU A 56 -2.38 7.18 20.07
CA LEU A 56 -2.86 8.57 20.18
C LEU A 56 -4.33 8.67 20.59
N ASN A 57 -5.04 7.55 20.72
CA ASN A 57 -6.47 7.48 21.03
C ASN A 57 -7.38 8.21 20.01
N ILE A 58 -6.93 8.31 18.75
CA ILE A 58 -7.66 9.00 17.67
C ILE A 58 -8.53 7.98 16.93
N LYS A 59 -9.84 7.99 17.19
CA LYS A 59 -10.78 7.01 16.63
C LYS A 59 -11.05 7.20 15.13
N TYR A 60 -10.85 8.40 14.59
CA TYR A 60 -11.20 8.75 13.21
C TYR A 60 -10.15 8.35 12.16
N MET A 61 -9.05 7.69 12.55
CA MET A 61 -8.01 7.26 11.61
C MET A 61 -8.43 6.09 10.71
N LEU A 62 -9.52 5.38 11.02
CA LEU A 62 -10.04 4.30 10.16
C LEU A 62 -10.40 4.78 8.74
N VAL A 63 -10.89 6.02 8.60
CA VAL A 63 -11.18 6.60 7.27
C VAL A 63 -9.88 6.80 6.48
N VAL A 64 -8.80 7.20 7.16
CA VAL A 64 -7.48 7.35 6.54
C VAL A 64 -6.93 6.00 6.09
N ILE A 65 -7.05 4.97 6.94
CA ILE A 65 -6.66 3.59 6.61
C ILE A 65 -7.41 3.08 5.38
N LEU A 66 -8.73 3.29 5.33
CA LEU A 66 -9.56 2.89 4.19
C LEU A 66 -9.15 3.63 2.91
N MET A 67 -8.92 4.95 3.00
CA MET A 67 -8.49 5.76 1.86
C MET A 67 -7.15 5.25 1.30
N VAL A 68 -6.16 5.00 2.16
CA VAL A 68 -4.86 4.45 1.76
C VAL A 68 -5.04 3.09 1.09
N GLY A 69 -5.89 2.21 1.64
CA GLY A 69 -6.17 0.89 1.07
C GLY A 69 -6.79 0.97 -0.33
N ILE A 70 -7.77 1.86 -0.54
CA ILE A 70 -8.39 2.07 -1.86
C ILE A 70 -7.35 2.59 -2.86
N LEU A 71 -6.51 3.55 -2.46
CA LEU A 71 -5.48 4.12 -3.33
C LEU A 71 -4.39 3.10 -3.71
N ALA A 72 -3.94 2.28 -2.75
CA ALA A 72 -2.96 1.24 -2.99
C ALA A 72 -3.50 0.20 -3.99
N PHE A 73 -4.71 -0.32 -3.73
CA PHE A 73 -5.37 -1.28 -4.61
C PHE A 73 -5.60 -0.71 -6.02
N LEU A 74 -6.09 0.53 -6.11
CA LEU A 74 -6.32 1.19 -7.40
C LEU A 74 -5.01 1.36 -8.18
N GLY A 75 -3.92 1.74 -7.49
CA GLY A 75 -2.59 1.84 -8.09
C GLY A 75 -2.16 0.51 -8.71
N THR A 76 -2.32 -0.59 -7.97
CA THR A 76 -1.99 -1.94 -8.44
C THR A 76 -2.86 -2.36 -9.63
N ALA A 77 -4.16 -2.08 -9.62
CA ALA A 77 -5.07 -2.37 -10.74
C ALA A 77 -4.69 -1.60 -12.02
N VAL A 78 -4.35 -0.31 -11.89
CA VAL A 78 -3.88 0.52 -13.00
C VAL A 78 -2.56 -0.01 -13.57
N PHE A 79 -1.61 -0.37 -12.71
CA PHE A 79 -0.34 -0.96 -13.13
C PHE A 79 -0.52 -2.31 -13.85
N SER A 80 -1.41 -3.18 -13.34
CA SER A 80 -1.71 -4.45 -13.99
C SER A 80 -2.28 -4.24 -15.39
N LYS A 81 -3.20 -3.30 -15.55
CA LYS A 81 -3.78 -2.98 -16.86
C LYS A 81 -2.74 -2.37 -17.81
N PHE A 82 -1.88 -1.50 -17.29
CA PHE A 82 -0.80 -0.90 -18.06
C PHE A 82 0.20 -1.96 -18.56
N MET A 83 0.51 -2.96 -17.74
CA MET A 83 1.44 -4.03 -18.11
C MET A 83 0.88 -4.96 -19.18
N ASP A 84 -0.44 -5.15 -19.24
CA ASP A 84 -1.10 -6.04 -20.20
C ASP A 84 -1.37 -5.35 -21.55
N GLU A 85 -1.96 -4.14 -21.54
CA GLU A 85 -2.38 -3.45 -22.77
C GLU A 85 -1.41 -2.33 -23.22
N GLY A 86 -0.40 -1.98 -22.42
CA GLY A 86 0.49 -0.82 -22.66
C GLY A 86 -0.21 0.53 -22.55
N LYS A 87 -1.53 0.56 -22.33
CA LYS A 87 -2.40 1.74 -22.22
C LYS A 87 -3.40 1.53 -21.09
N VAL A 88 -3.55 2.52 -20.22
CA VAL A 88 -4.52 2.46 -19.12
C VAL A 88 -5.95 2.77 -19.60
N ILE A 89 -6.08 3.75 -20.51
CA ILE A 89 -7.37 4.21 -21.04
C ILE A 89 -7.43 3.87 -22.53
N LYS A 90 -8.42 3.08 -22.91
CA LYS A 90 -8.71 2.73 -24.30
C LYS A 90 -9.69 3.77 -24.84
N HIS A 91 -9.31 4.47 -25.91
CA HIS A 91 -10.26 5.27 -26.67
C HIS A 91 -10.96 4.32 -27.65
N ASP A 92 -12.27 4.16 -27.48
CA ASP A 92 -13.10 3.45 -28.44
C ASP A 92 -13.38 4.39 -29.61
N ASN A 93 -12.68 4.20 -30.72
CA ASN A 93 -12.96 4.91 -31.97
C ASN A 93 -14.00 4.10 -32.76
N ASN A 94 -15.23 4.09 -32.26
CA ASN A 94 -16.36 3.50 -32.97
C ASN A 94 -17.16 4.60 -33.68
N ASP A 95 -16.50 5.26 -34.64
CA ASP A 95 -17.16 6.08 -35.65
C ASP A 95 -17.49 5.18 -36.85
N HIS A 96 -18.46 4.27 -36.67
CA HIS A 96 -19.07 3.55 -37.77
C HIS A 96 -20.19 4.41 -38.36
N HIS A 97 -19.87 5.09 -39.47
CA HIS A 97 -20.83 5.56 -40.47
C HIS A 97 -21.37 4.40 -41.30
#